data_AF-A0A9W7D0N3-F1
#
_entry.id   AF-A0A9W7D0N3-F1
#
_cell.length_a   1.000
_cell.length_b   1.000
_cell.length_c   1.000
_cell.angle_alpha   90.00
_cell.angle_beta   90.00
_cell.angle_gamma   90.00
#
_symmetry.space_group_name_H-M   'P 1'
#
loop_
_entity.id
_entity.type
_entity.pdbx_description
1 polymer ?
#
loop_
_entity_poly.entity_id
_entity_poly.type
_entity_poly.pdbx_seq_one_letter_code
_entity_poly.pdbx_strand_id
1 'polypeptide(L)'
;MQSVALADDTLDACVRLARVDSRTELLAKYVAQVVALCSQDVSKDEWVAAASVHKRVVLRVVQQVPFPHLGGDLLGRLLALTFPLVDDLTDATQLVGARLLRHIVRNVTPTELRWYSDVLLEVLHTAMVSRKPQTLDVLLDCLVESLDKVSPPGEMKHYDRFMPRMLSDTSMCSDVAVRVVFVRHLRALVVHQGAPHSLNVIRYLQPLLKVLIAGFESVNVPLLEETLKTLQATLLAAWPRIAPHTEQILVGVLRAVAFCEIFEPGAEFTPSPKEKGQLLALCEDILDMLYRVNAETIVVSDMLGAVGSQSSKLSPFCDRMRAKWTSSPV
;
A
#
# COMPACT_ATOMS: atom_id res chain seq x y z
N MET A 1 -29.99 19.00 6.59
CA MET A 1 -29.21 20.25 6.42
C MET A 1 -29.30 21.14 7.65
N GLN A 2 -30.49 21.42 8.21
CA GLN A 2 -30.64 22.21 9.45
C GLN A 2 -29.87 21.65 10.65
N SER A 3 -29.82 20.32 10.82
CA SER A 3 -29.08 19.69 11.93
C SER A 3 -27.56 19.84 11.83
N VAL A 4 -27.02 19.94 10.61
CA VAL A 4 -25.57 20.12 10.39
C VAL A 4 -25.19 21.57 10.67
N ALA A 5 -25.98 22.53 10.17
CA ALA A 5 -25.79 23.94 10.46
C ALA A 5 -25.86 24.22 11.98
N LEU A 6 -26.84 23.63 12.68
CA LEU A 6 -26.94 23.78 14.13
C LEU A 6 -25.73 23.20 14.88
N ALA A 7 -25.19 22.06 14.43
CA ALA A 7 -24.00 21.46 15.03
C ALA A 7 -22.76 22.34 14.81
N ASP A 8 -22.61 22.92 13.62
CA ASP A 8 -21.53 23.85 13.29
C ASP A 8 -21.63 25.14 14.13
N ASP A 9 -22.82 25.74 14.22
CA ASP A 9 -23.07 26.93 15.05
C ASP A 9 -22.78 26.67 16.53
N THR A 10 -23.13 25.46 17.00
CA THR A 10 -22.85 25.03 18.39
C THR A 10 -21.35 24.89 18.63
N LEU A 11 -20.61 24.29 17.69
CA LEU A 11 -19.16 24.17 17.79
C LEU A 11 -18.49 25.55 17.79
N ASP A 12 -18.94 26.48 16.95
CA ASP A 12 -18.42 27.86 16.93
C ASP A 12 -18.72 28.62 18.23
N ALA A 13 -19.91 28.41 18.81
CA ALA A 13 -20.21 28.94 20.13
C ALA A 13 -19.28 28.35 21.20
N CYS A 14 -19.01 27.04 21.17
CA CYS A 14 -18.07 26.39 22.08
C CYS A 14 -16.64 26.91 21.92
N VAL A 15 -16.17 27.18 20.70
CA VAL A 15 -14.86 27.81 20.45
C VAL A 15 -14.77 29.17 21.17
N ARG A 16 -15.79 30.02 21.02
CA ARG A 16 -15.86 31.33 21.71
C ARG A 16 -15.90 31.18 23.24
N LEU A 17 -16.68 30.24 23.75
CA LEU A 17 -16.84 30.02 25.19
C LEU A 17 -15.57 29.44 25.84
N ALA A 18 -14.91 28.49 25.16
CA ALA A 18 -13.69 27.86 25.64
C ALA A 18 -12.43 28.73 25.46
N ARG A 19 -12.57 29.87 24.76
CA ARG A 19 -11.49 30.82 24.42
C ARG A 19 -10.33 30.12 23.72
N VAL A 20 -10.65 29.33 22.71
CA VAL A 20 -9.69 28.64 21.83
C VAL A 20 -9.77 29.23 20.43
N ASP A 21 -8.70 29.11 19.66
CA ASP A 21 -8.57 29.82 18.37
C ASP A 21 -9.27 29.08 17.23
N SER A 22 -9.55 27.78 17.40
CA SER A 22 -10.15 26.95 16.37
C SER A 22 -10.98 25.78 16.92
N ARG A 23 -11.85 25.23 16.08
CA ARG A 23 -12.57 23.98 16.37
C ARG A 23 -11.62 22.80 16.58
N THR A 24 -10.50 22.76 15.86
CA THR A 24 -9.46 21.74 16.02
C THR A 24 -8.86 21.76 17.41
N GLU A 25 -8.54 22.95 17.93
CA GLU A 25 -8.02 23.10 19.29
C GLU A 25 -9.07 22.75 20.35
N LEU A 26 -10.33 23.15 20.13
CA LEU A 26 -11.44 22.74 20.99
C LEU A 26 -11.54 21.21 21.08
N LEU A 27 -11.52 20.52 19.93
CA LEU A 27 -11.61 19.06 19.88
C LEU A 27 -10.37 18.43 20.49
N ALA A 28 -9.17 18.92 20.21
CA ALA A 28 -7.94 18.43 20.83
C ALA A 28 -7.98 18.52 22.37
N LYS A 29 -8.58 19.59 22.91
CA LYS A 29 -8.73 19.80 24.36
C LYS A 29 -9.76 18.88 25.01
N TYR A 30 -10.85 18.57 24.30
CA TYR A 30 -12.00 17.83 24.86
C TYR A 30 -12.22 16.43 24.27
N VAL A 31 -11.31 15.93 23.43
CA VAL A 31 -11.47 14.64 22.71
C VAL A 31 -11.70 13.49 23.67
N ALA A 32 -11.00 13.44 24.82
CA ALA A 32 -11.14 12.36 25.79
C ALA A 32 -12.55 12.29 26.38
N GLN A 33 -13.16 13.45 26.65
CA GLN A 33 -14.52 13.57 27.16
C GLN A 33 -15.54 13.22 26.08
N VAL A 34 -15.35 13.71 24.85
CA VAL A 34 -16.25 13.38 23.73
C VAL A 34 -16.23 11.89 23.42
N VAL A 35 -15.04 11.26 23.39
CA VAL A 35 -14.89 9.82 23.21
C VAL A 35 -15.57 9.06 24.33
N ALA A 36 -15.39 9.46 25.59
CA ALA A 36 -16.09 8.86 26.74
C ALA A 36 -17.61 8.92 26.59
N LEU A 37 -18.17 10.09 26.27
CA LEU A 37 -19.61 10.27 26.09
C LEU A 37 -20.16 9.37 24.98
N CYS A 38 -19.40 9.18 23.90
CA CYS A 38 -19.81 8.31 22.80
C CYS A 38 -19.74 6.81 23.14
N SER A 39 -19.03 6.43 24.21
CA SER A 39 -18.79 5.02 24.57
C SER A 39 -19.39 4.57 25.90
N GLN A 40 -19.89 5.48 26.75
CA GLN A 40 -20.29 5.18 28.12
C GLN A 40 -21.56 4.32 28.23
N ASP A 41 -22.55 4.57 27.37
CA ASP A 41 -23.86 3.89 27.44
C ASP A 41 -24.15 3.05 26.18
N VAL A 42 -23.11 2.54 25.53
CA VAL A 42 -23.22 1.73 24.31
C VAL A 42 -22.70 0.33 24.59
N SER A 43 -23.56 -0.68 24.45
CA SER A 43 -23.12 -2.08 24.56
C SER A 43 -22.15 -2.44 23.42
N LYS A 44 -21.38 -3.51 23.59
CA LYS A 44 -20.46 -3.99 22.55
C LYS A 44 -21.19 -4.27 21.23
N ASP A 45 -22.37 -4.86 21.29
CA ASP A 45 -23.17 -5.22 20.11
C ASP A 45 -23.71 -3.97 19.41
N GLU A 46 -24.18 -2.98 20.17
CA GLU A 46 -24.60 -1.69 19.63
C GLU A 46 -23.44 -0.87 19.06
N TRP A 47 -22.23 -1.04 19.57
CA TRP A 47 -21.05 -0.35 19.06
C TRP A 47 -20.70 -0.82 17.64
N VAL A 48 -20.64 -2.15 17.44
CA VAL A 48 -20.24 -2.76 16.16
C VAL A 48 -21.39 -2.80 15.14
N ALA A 49 -22.65 -2.75 15.58
CA ALA A 49 -23.83 -2.78 14.73
C ALA A 49 -23.72 -1.80 13.56
N ALA A 50 -24.03 -2.24 12.34
CA ALA A 50 -23.87 -1.44 11.12
C ALA A 50 -24.54 -0.06 11.22
N ALA A 51 -25.75 0.00 11.80
CA ALA A 51 -26.54 1.22 11.99
C ALA A 51 -26.01 2.17 13.08
N SER A 52 -25.05 1.73 13.90
CA SER A 52 -24.53 2.54 15.01
C SER A 52 -23.90 3.84 14.53
N VAL A 53 -24.45 4.95 15.01
CA VAL A 53 -23.99 6.31 14.71
C VAL A 53 -22.77 6.68 15.56
N HIS A 54 -22.65 6.11 16.77
CA HIS A 54 -21.57 6.39 17.73
C HIS A 54 -20.18 6.23 17.12
N LYS A 55 -19.89 5.09 16.47
CA LYS A 55 -18.60 4.86 15.79
C LYS A 55 -18.29 5.88 14.68
N ARG A 56 -19.32 6.38 13.99
CA ARG A 56 -19.17 7.41 12.95
C ARG A 56 -18.90 8.79 13.55
N VAL A 57 -19.54 9.10 14.67
CA VAL A 57 -19.26 10.34 15.44
C VAL A 57 -17.84 10.31 15.96
N VAL A 58 -17.43 9.21 16.61
CA VAL A 58 -16.05 9.03 17.12
C VAL A 58 -15.05 9.17 15.98
N LEU A 59 -15.25 8.50 14.84
CA LEU A 59 -14.38 8.65 13.68
C LEU A 59 -14.24 10.12 13.26
N ARG A 60 -15.35 10.84 13.09
CA ARG A 60 -15.32 12.25 12.65
C ARG A 60 -14.64 13.17 13.65
N VAL A 61 -14.85 12.95 14.95
CA VAL A 61 -14.22 13.74 16.01
C VAL A 61 -12.72 13.45 16.04
N VAL A 62 -12.33 12.18 16.11
CA VAL A 62 -10.92 11.78 16.24
C VAL A 62 -10.10 12.20 15.02
N GLN A 63 -10.65 12.12 13.81
CA GLN A 63 -9.96 12.54 12.58
C GLN A 63 -9.61 14.04 12.54
N GLN A 64 -10.29 14.87 13.32
CA GLN A 64 -10.00 16.30 13.42
C GLN A 64 -8.93 16.61 14.47
N VAL A 65 -8.52 15.63 15.27
CA VAL A 65 -7.57 15.83 16.36
C VAL A 65 -6.16 15.50 15.87
N PRO A 66 -5.24 16.47 15.85
CA PRO A 66 -3.87 16.24 15.42
C PRO A 66 -3.02 15.63 16.54
N PHE A 67 -1.85 15.11 16.16
CA PHE A 67 -0.75 14.85 17.10
C PHE A 67 -0.46 16.10 17.97
N PRO A 68 -0.18 15.97 19.28
CA PRO A 68 0.01 14.73 20.06
C PRO A 68 -1.23 14.27 20.85
N HIS A 69 -2.42 14.81 20.57
CA HIS A 69 -3.56 14.74 21.50
C HIS A 69 -4.30 13.40 21.56
N LEU A 70 -3.88 12.40 20.78
CA LEU A 70 -4.43 11.04 20.80
C LEU A 70 -3.58 10.04 21.62
N GLY A 71 -2.45 10.49 22.18
CA GLY A 71 -1.55 9.70 23.01
C GLY A 71 -1.99 9.55 24.46
N GLY A 72 -1.06 9.11 25.32
CA GLY A 72 -1.26 8.92 26.76
C GLY A 72 -2.43 8.00 27.12
N ASP A 73 -3.17 8.36 28.17
CA ASP A 73 -4.30 7.57 28.70
C ASP A 73 -5.43 7.38 27.68
N LEU A 74 -5.56 8.29 26.70
CA LEU A 74 -6.59 8.20 25.68
C LEU A 74 -6.30 7.09 24.65
N LEU A 75 -5.03 6.82 24.37
CA LEU A 75 -4.64 5.84 23.35
C LEU A 75 -5.22 4.45 23.65
N GLY A 76 -5.05 3.95 24.88
CA GLY A 76 -5.58 2.64 25.27
C GLY A 76 -7.10 2.54 25.11
N ARG A 77 -7.84 3.61 25.44
CA ARG A 77 -9.29 3.68 25.24
C ARG A 77 -9.67 3.69 23.76
N LEU A 78 -8.96 4.48 22.96
CA LEU A 78 -9.21 4.54 21.52
C LEU A 78 -8.96 3.18 20.86
N LEU A 79 -7.88 2.49 21.20
CA LEU A 79 -7.59 1.15 20.68
C LEU A 79 -8.66 0.13 21.10
N ALA A 80 -9.10 0.15 22.37
CA ALA A 80 -10.16 -0.72 22.87
C ALA A 80 -11.50 -0.53 22.13
N LEU A 81 -11.82 0.71 21.71
CA LEU A 81 -13.00 1.00 20.89
C LEU A 81 -12.79 0.65 19.41
N THR A 82 -11.56 0.75 18.92
CA THR A 82 -11.24 0.61 17.49
C THR A 82 -11.08 -0.86 17.07
N PHE A 83 -10.40 -1.69 17.87
CA PHE A 83 -10.11 -3.07 17.50
C PHE A 83 -11.37 -3.91 17.22
N PRO A 84 -12.45 -3.84 18.02
CA PRO A 84 -13.69 -4.56 17.70
C PRO A 84 -14.31 -4.14 16.36
N LEU A 85 -14.09 -2.91 15.91
CA LEU A 85 -14.55 -2.46 14.59
C LEU A 85 -13.70 -3.04 13.48
N VAL A 86 -12.37 -3.12 13.67
CA VAL A 86 -11.43 -3.70 12.71
C VAL A 86 -11.66 -5.21 12.53
N ASP A 87 -12.04 -5.90 13.61
CA ASP A 87 -12.35 -7.34 13.60
C ASP A 87 -13.76 -7.65 13.07
N ASP A 88 -14.60 -6.64 12.82
CA ASP A 88 -15.97 -6.84 12.35
C ASP A 88 -16.01 -7.39 10.92
N LEU A 89 -16.98 -8.28 10.66
CA LEU A 89 -17.16 -8.91 9.34
C LEU A 89 -17.90 -8.01 8.34
N THR A 90 -18.58 -6.97 8.81
CA THR A 90 -19.31 -6.02 7.97
C THR A 90 -18.35 -4.97 7.45
N ASP A 91 -18.17 -4.92 6.12
CA ASP A 91 -17.25 -3.97 5.46
C ASP A 91 -17.46 -2.51 5.90
N ALA A 92 -18.72 -2.07 6.04
CA ALA A 92 -19.02 -0.70 6.47
C ALA A 92 -18.55 -0.38 7.90
N THR A 93 -18.55 -1.37 8.79
CA THR A 93 -18.04 -1.24 10.17
C THR A 93 -16.51 -1.36 10.16
N GLN A 94 -15.97 -2.36 9.46
CA GLN A 94 -14.54 -2.57 9.32
C GLN A 94 -13.82 -1.36 8.73
N LEU A 95 -14.40 -0.71 7.72
CA LEU A 95 -13.83 0.49 7.11
C LEU A 95 -13.75 1.66 8.09
N VAL A 96 -14.75 1.81 8.98
CA VAL A 96 -14.70 2.83 10.05
C VAL A 96 -13.57 2.51 11.02
N GLY A 97 -13.45 1.24 11.44
CA GLY A 97 -12.36 0.76 12.29
C GLY A 97 -10.99 1.01 11.67
N ALA A 98 -10.80 0.63 10.40
CA ALA A 98 -9.55 0.79 9.67
C ALA A 98 -9.13 2.26 9.56
N ARG A 99 -10.07 3.15 9.22
CA ARG A 99 -9.80 4.61 9.13
C ARG A 99 -9.45 5.22 10.48
N LEU A 100 -10.16 4.80 11.53
CA LEU A 100 -9.91 5.25 12.89
C LEU A 100 -8.52 4.79 13.35
N LEU A 101 -8.20 3.50 13.14
CA LEU A 101 -6.92 2.92 13.51
C LEU A 101 -5.75 3.61 12.81
N ARG A 102 -5.83 3.80 11.49
CA ARG A 102 -4.81 4.51 10.72
C ARG A 102 -4.59 5.92 11.24
N HIS A 103 -5.66 6.66 11.52
CA HIS A 103 -5.54 8.02 12.07
C HIS A 103 -4.87 8.04 13.43
N ILE A 104 -5.22 7.11 14.33
CA ILE A 104 -4.59 6.95 15.63
C ILE A 104 -3.10 6.65 15.45
N VAL A 105 -2.75 5.62 14.66
CA VAL A 105 -1.37 5.21 14.38
C VAL A 105 -0.54 6.39 13.88
N ARG A 106 -1.06 7.23 12.96
CA ARG A 106 -0.36 8.43 12.47
C ARG A 106 -0.08 9.47 13.55
N ASN A 107 -1.02 9.67 14.46
CA ASN A 107 -1.05 10.80 15.40
C ASN A 107 -0.64 10.44 16.83
N VAL A 108 0.09 9.35 17.03
CA VAL A 108 0.76 9.01 18.29
C VAL A 108 2.26 8.80 18.11
N THR A 109 3.02 8.91 19.20
CA THR A 109 4.47 8.68 19.13
C THR A 109 4.78 7.19 18.91
N PRO A 110 5.93 6.86 18.28
CA PRO A 110 6.42 5.48 18.22
C PRO A 110 6.53 4.82 19.61
N THR A 111 6.94 5.59 20.63
CA THR A 111 7.10 5.09 22.00
C THR A 111 5.80 4.61 22.60
N GLU A 112 4.73 5.41 22.49
CA GLU A 112 3.40 5.03 22.99
C GLU A 112 2.82 3.84 22.21
N LEU A 113 2.99 3.83 20.88
CA LEU A 113 2.47 2.74 20.05
C LEU A 113 3.16 1.40 20.34
N ARG A 114 4.46 1.43 20.67
CA ARG A 114 5.22 0.22 21.04
C ARG A 114 4.67 -0.48 22.28
N TRP A 115 3.99 0.21 23.19
CA TRP A 115 3.33 -0.45 24.33
C TRP A 115 2.18 -1.36 23.93
N TYR A 116 1.63 -1.15 22.73
CA TYR A 116 0.50 -1.92 22.18
C TYR A 116 0.90 -2.75 20.95
N SER A 117 2.19 -2.88 20.63
CA SER A 117 2.65 -3.46 19.35
C SER A 117 2.12 -4.86 19.11
N ASP A 118 2.16 -5.73 20.12
CA ASP A 118 1.77 -7.13 19.94
C ASP A 118 0.28 -7.27 19.59
N VAL A 119 -0.59 -6.55 20.31
CA VAL A 119 -2.03 -6.56 20.07
C VAL A 119 -2.38 -5.87 18.75
N LEU A 120 -1.76 -4.71 18.48
CA LEU A 120 -1.95 -3.97 17.23
C LEU A 120 -1.59 -4.82 16.01
N LEU A 121 -0.43 -5.45 16.04
CA LEU A 121 0.03 -6.29 14.94
C LEU A 121 -0.81 -7.56 14.82
N GLU A 122 -1.32 -8.14 15.91
CA GLU A 122 -2.26 -9.27 15.84
C GLU A 122 -3.59 -8.89 15.17
N VAL A 123 -4.16 -7.74 15.55
CA VAL A 123 -5.40 -7.22 14.97
C VAL A 123 -5.22 -6.95 13.47
N LEU A 124 -4.14 -6.26 13.09
CA LEU A 124 -3.83 -5.99 11.68
C LEU A 124 -3.58 -7.28 10.90
N HIS A 125 -2.85 -8.23 11.49
CA HIS A 125 -2.63 -9.55 10.90
C HIS A 125 -3.96 -10.23 10.63
N THR A 126 -4.87 -10.28 11.60
CA THR A 126 -6.18 -10.91 11.41
C THR A 126 -7.00 -10.19 10.34
N ALA A 127 -7.04 -8.86 10.35
CA ALA A 127 -7.85 -8.04 9.44
C ALA A 127 -7.43 -8.11 7.97
N MET A 128 -6.18 -8.52 7.65
CA MET A 128 -5.71 -8.71 6.27
C MET A 128 -6.51 -9.72 5.44
N VAL A 129 -7.39 -10.51 6.06
CA VAL A 129 -8.32 -11.40 5.32
C VAL A 129 -9.39 -10.65 4.53
N SER A 130 -9.56 -9.34 4.77
CA SER A 130 -10.58 -8.53 4.08
C SER A 130 -10.43 -8.60 2.57
N ARG A 131 -11.54 -8.90 1.88
CA ARG A 131 -11.61 -8.98 0.41
C ARG A 131 -12.29 -7.76 -0.20
N LYS A 132 -12.29 -6.64 0.53
CA LYS A 132 -12.90 -5.38 0.11
C LYS A 132 -11.78 -4.38 -0.19
N PRO A 133 -11.56 -4.00 -1.47
CA PRO A 133 -10.37 -3.24 -1.86
C PRO A 133 -10.15 -1.97 -1.03
N GLN A 134 -11.20 -1.17 -0.80
CA GLN A 134 -11.08 0.07 -0.05
C GLN A 134 -10.69 -0.14 1.42
N THR A 135 -11.31 -1.13 2.09
CA THR A 135 -11.03 -1.44 3.49
C THR A 135 -9.63 -2.03 3.64
N LEU A 136 -9.27 -2.96 2.75
CA LEU A 136 -7.94 -3.54 2.71
C LEU A 136 -6.85 -2.50 2.46
N ASP A 137 -7.07 -1.53 1.56
CA ASP A 137 -6.11 -0.47 1.25
C ASP A 137 -5.79 0.36 2.50
N VAL A 138 -6.81 0.73 3.29
CA VAL A 138 -6.63 1.47 4.54
C VAL A 138 -5.95 0.61 5.62
N LEU A 139 -6.29 -0.68 5.71
CA LEU A 139 -5.67 -1.61 6.67
C LEU A 139 -4.19 -1.84 6.36
N LEU A 140 -3.83 -2.00 5.08
CA LEU A 140 -2.44 -2.20 4.69
C LEU A 140 -1.61 -0.92 4.80
N ASP A 141 -2.18 0.25 4.51
CA ASP A 141 -1.56 1.54 4.86
C ASP A 141 -1.27 1.61 6.37
N CYS A 142 -2.26 1.25 7.19
CA CYS A 142 -2.11 1.23 8.64
C CYS A 142 -1.03 0.23 9.09
N LEU A 143 -0.92 -0.92 8.41
CA LEU A 143 0.10 -1.91 8.68
C LEU A 143 1.50 -1.37 8.39
N VAL A 144 1.73 -0.76 7.22
CA VAL A 144 3.03 -0.18 6.85
C VAL A 144 3.45 0.85 7.89
N GLU A 145 2.57 1.78 8.24
CA GLU A 145 2.87 2.83 9.23
C GLU A 145 3.09 2.26 10.64
N SER A 146 2.35 1.21 11.00
CA SER A 146 2.54 0.53 12.28
C SER A 146 3.91 -0.14 12.31
N LEU A 147 4.30 -0.86 11.25
CA LEU A 147 5.59 -1.52 11.15
C LEU A 147 6.74 -0.51 11.27
N ASP A 148 6.65 0.65 10.63
CA ASP A 148 7.65 1.73 10.76
C ASP A 148 7.78 2.27 12.18
N LYS A 149 6.66 2.41 12.91
CA LYS A 149 6.69 2.97 14.28
C LYS A 149 7.07 1.94 15.34
N VAL A 150 6.65 0.70 15.19
CA VAL A 150 6.84 -0.34 16.22
C VAL A 150 8.11 -1.15 16.04
N SER A 151 8.69 -1.18 14.83
CA SER A 151 9.96 -1.87 14.59
C SER A 151 11.14 -0.95 14.92
N PRO A 152 12.05 -1.37 15.81
CA PRO A 152 13.29 -0.64 16.04
C PRO A 152 14.12 -0.49 14.75
N PRO A 153 14.90 0.58 14.58
CA PRO A 153 15.79 0.73 13.43
C PRO A 153 16.73 -0.48 13.29
N GLY A 154 16.75 -1.08 12.10
CA GLY A 154 17.56 -2.26 11.80
C GLY A 154 16.93 -3.61 12.18
N GLU A 155 15.82 -3.62 12.92
CA GLU A 155 15.10 -4.85 13.26
C GLU A 155 14.00 -5.16 12.25
N MET A 156 14.08 -6.34 11.63
CA MET A 156 13.14 -6.76 10.59
C MET A 156 12.11 -7.79 11.08
N LYS A 157 12.12 -8.14 12.37
CA LYS A 157 11.31 -9.23 12.94
C LYS A 157 9.81 -9.05 12.68
N HIS A 158 9.28 -7.84 12.86
CA HIS A 158 7.87 -7.59 12.58
C HIS A 158 7.57 -7.71 11.08
N TYR A 159 8.43 -7.18 10.21
CA TYR A 159 8.27 -7.33 8.77
C TYR A 159 8.28 -8.81 8.32
N ASP A 160 9.16 -9.62 8.90
CA ASP A 160 9.27 -11.05 8.61
C ASP A 160 7.98 -11.83 8.93
N ARG A 161 7.14 -11.30 9.83
CA ARG A 161 5.80 -11.85 10.11
C ARG A 161 4.80 -11.60 8.98
N PHE A 162 4.88 -10.45 8.32
CA PHE A 162 3.86 -10.01 7.35
C PHE A 162 4.25 -10.25 5.90
N MET A 163 5.53 -10.14 5.54
CA MET A 163 5.98 -10.29 4.16
C MET A 163 5.60 -11.66 3.54
N PRO A 164 5.83 -12.82 4.18
CA PRO A 164 5.42 -14.11 3.64
C PRO A 164 3.91 -14.20 3.41
N ARG A 165 3.13 -13.65 4.34
CA ARG A 165 1.67 -13.65 4.24
C ARG A 165 1.19 -12.77 3.09
N MET A 166 1.71 -11.55 2.96
CA MET A 166 1.36 -10.67 1.84
C MET A 166 1.68 -11.31 0.48
N LEU A 167 2.83 -11.96 0.35
CA LEU A 167 3.19 -12.68 -0.87
C LEU A 167 2.22 -13.83 -1.17
N SER A 168 1.88 -14.62 -0.15
CA SER A 168 0.91 -15.72 -0.26
C SER A 168 -0.49 -15.21 -0.64
N ASP A 169 -0.98 -14.19 0.07
CA ASP A 169 -2.31 -13.61 -0.16
C ASP A 169 -2.40 -12.96 -1.55
N THR A 170 -1.34 -12.29 -2.02
CA THR A 170 -1.28 -11.72 -3.38
C THR A 170 -1.32 -12.81 -4.46
N SER A 171 -0.59 -13.90 -4.24
CA SER A 171 -0.49 -15.03 -5.16
C SER A 171 -1.82 -15.78 -5.31
N MET A 172 -2.52 -15.99 -4.19
CA MET A 172 -3.77 -16.77 -4.13
C MET A 172 -5.03 -15.94 -4.38
N CYS A 173 -4.91 -14.61 -4.43
CA CYS A 173 -6.06 -13.74 -4.66
C CYS A 173 -6.53 -13.82 -6.11
N SER A 174 -7.81 -14.09 -6.32
CA SER A 174 -8.44 -14.11 -7.65
C SER A 174 -9.01 -12.74 -8.06
N ASP A 175 -9.41 -11.92 -7.10
CA ASP A 175 -9.96 -10.58 -7.34
C ASP A 175 -8.85 -9.60 -7.72
N VAL A 176 -8.90 -9.09 -8.95
CA VAL A 176 -7.88 -8.20 -9.50
C VAL A 176 -7.79 -6.87 -8.74
N ALA A 177 -8.91 -6.30 -8.29
CA ALA A 177 -8.90 -5.05 -7.54
C ALA A 177 -8.24 -5.21 -6.17
N VAL A 178 -8.41 -6.37 -5.54
CA VAL A 178 -7.71 -6.72 -4.29
C VAL A 178 -6.23 -6.99 -4.55
N ARG A 179 -5.87 -7.67 -5.64
CA ARG A 179 -4.47 -7.88 -6.04
C ARG A 179 -3.72 -6.57 -6.28
N VAL A 180 -4.36 -5.60 -6.95
CA VAL A 180 -3.81 -4.25 -7.17
C VAL A 180 -3.40 -3.62 -5.84
N VAL A 181 -4.29 -3.69 -4.84
CA VAL A 181 -4.04 -3.17 -3.49
C VAL A 181 -2.86 -3.90 -2.84
N PHE A 182 -2.84 -5.24 -2.85
CA PHE A 182 -1.71 -5.99 -2.30
C PHE A 182 -0.37 -5.66 -2.97
N VAL A 183 -0.32 -5.59 -4.30
CA VAL A 183 0.92 -5.30 -5.06
C VAL A 183 1.44 -3.89 -4.75
N ARG A 184 0.54 -2.92 -4.60
CA ARG A 184 0.89 -1.55 -4.18
C ARG A 184 1.54 -1.55 -2.80
N HIS A 185 0.98 -2.28 -1.83
CA HIS A 185 1.49 -2.30 -0.46
C HIS A 185 2.73 -3.19 -0.30
N LEU A 186 2.87 -4.24 -1.11
CA LEU A 186 4.13 -4.99 -1.24
C LEU A 186 5.27 -4.05 -1.63
N ARG A 187 5.03 -3.07 -2.52
CA ARG A 187 6.04 -2.07 -2.89
C ARG A 187 6.57 -1.32 -1.68
N ALA A 188 5.69 -0.87 -0.79
CA ALA A 188 6.11 -0.16 0.42
C ALA A 188 7.04 -1.06 1.25
N LEU A 189 6.62 -2.28 1.57
CA LEU A 189 7.45 -3.21 2.35
C LEU A 189 8.80 -3.52 1.68
N VAL A 190 8.81 -3.67 0.35
CA VAL A 190 10.04 -3.88 -0.43
C VAL A 190 11.02 -2.71 -0.25
N VAL A 191 10.55 -1.47 -0.30
CA VAL A 191 11.39 -0.28 -0.10
C VAL A 191 11.94 -0.24 1.33
N HIS A 192 11.11 -0.48 2.35
CA HIS A 192 11.56 -0.46 3.76
C HIS A 192 12.56 -1.56 4.10
N GLN A 193 12.46 -2.73 3.46
CA GLN A 193 13.35 -3.88 3.71
C GLN A 193 14.53 -3.98 2.73
N GLY A 194 14.63 -3.05 1.80
CA GLY A 194 15.60 -3.03 0.71
C GLY A 194 16.80 -2.12 0.91
N ALA A 195 17.72 -2.17 -0.05
CA ALA A 195 18.87 -1.30 -0.10
C ALA A 195 18.44 0.18 -0.23
N PRO A 196 19.19 1.14 0.34
CA PRO A 196 20.49 0.96 1.01
C PRO A 196 20.38 0.62 2.50
N HIS A 197 19.18 0.65 3.09
CA HIS A 197 19.00 0.59 4.54
C HIS A 197 19.02 -0.84 5.09
N SER A 198 18.66 -1.83 4.28
CA SER A 198 18.62 -3.23 4.64
C SER A 198 18.87 -4.10 3.41
N LEU A 199 19.16 -5.38 3.61
CA LEU A 199 19.20 -6.39 2.54
C LEU A 199 18.19 -7.52 2.79
N ASN A 200 17.26 -7.32 3.75
CA ASN A 200 16.34 -8.36 4.19
C ASN A 200 15.36 -8.77 3.08
N VAL A 201 15.02 -7.86 2.16
CA VAL A 201 14.15 -8.16 1.01
C VAL A 201 14.70 -9.30 0.14
N ILE A 202 16.03 -9.51 0.10
CA ILE A 202 16.66 -10.58 -0.69
C ILE A 202 16.16 -11.97 -0.27
N ARG A 203 15.84 -12.17 1.01
CA ARG A 203 15.28 -13.43 1.54
C ARG A 203 13.96 -13.80 0.88
N TYR A 204 13.25 -12.80 0.36
CA TYR A 204 11.94 -12.92 -0.26
C TYR A 204 11.99 -12.67 -1.77
N LEU A 205 13.16 -12.47 -2.38
CA LEU A 205 13.28 -12.07 -3.78
C LEU A 205 12.62 -13.06 -4.73
N GLN A 206 12.89 -14.36 -4.56
CA GLN A 206 12.31 -15.40 -5.43
C GLN A 206 10.77 -15.48 -5.35
N PRO A 207 10.13 -15.59 -4.16
CA PRO A 207 8.67 -15.59 -4.09
C PRO A 207 8.06 -14.25 -4.52
N LEU A 208 8.73 -13.11 -4.27
CA LEU A 208 8.31 -11.80 -4.75
C LEU A 208 8.31 -11.72 -6.28
N LEU A 209 9.41 -12.10 -6.93
CA LEU A 209 9.49 -12.14 -8.39
C LEU A 209 8.44 -13.08 -8.99
N LYS A 210 8.16 -14.23 -8.37
CA LYS A 210 7.11 -15.13 -8.81
C LYS A 210 5.74 -14.45 -8.80
N VAL A 211 5.40 -13.72 -7.74
CA VAL A 211 4.13 -12.97 -7.62
C VAL A 211 4.05 -11.85 -8.67
N LEU A 212 5.12 -11.08 -8.83
CA LEU A 212 5.16 -9.96 -9.77
C LEU A 212 5.10 -10.43 -11.22
N ILE A 213 5.84 -11.48 -11.57
CA ILE A 213 5.88 -11.98 -12.95
C ILE A 213 4.55 -12.61 -13.37
N ALA A 214 3.84 -13.26 -12.44
CA ALA A 214 2.45 -13.68 -12.67
C ALA A 214 1.49 -12.49 -12.88
N GLY A 215 1.84 -11.28 -12.44
CA GLY A 215 1.09 -10.05 -12.71
C GLY A 215 1.15 -9.63 -14.19
N PHE A 216 2.25 -9.92 -14.90
CA PHE A 216 2.42 -9.58 -16.32
C PHE A 216 1.55 -10.41 -17.27
N GLU A 217 0.92 -11.48 -16.78
CA GLU A 217 -0.04 -12.27 -17.54
C GLU A 217 -1.45 -11.65 -17.52
N SER A 218 -1.66 -10.59 -16.72
CA SER A 218 -2.93 -9.89 -16.66
C SER A 218 -3.07 -8.85 -17.78
N VAL A 219 -4.26 -8.79 -18.38
CA VAL A 219 -4.68 -7.69 -19.28
C VAL A 219 -5.25 -6.49 -18.51
N ASN A 220 -5.25 -6.53 -17.18
CA ASN A 220 -5.76 -5.43 -16.36
C ASN A 220 -4.70 -4.33 -16.21
N VAL A 221 -4.97 -3.17 -16.82
CA VAL A 221 -4.05 -2.01 -16.83
C VAL A 221 -3.63 -1.56 -15.42
N PRO A 222 -4.54 -1.36 -14.44
CA PRO A 222 -4.15 -1.00 -13.08
C PRO A 222 -3.21 -2.01 -12.40
N LEU A 223 -3.48 -3.32 -12.57
CA LEU A 223 -2.62 -4.36 -12.00
C LEU A 223 -1.24 -4.34 -12.65
N LEU A 224 -1.20 -4.25 -13.98
CA LEU A 224 0.05 -4.21 -14.73
C LEU A 224 0.91 -3.01 -14.33
N GLU A 225 0.30 -1.83 -14.18
CA GLU A 225 0.99 -0.62 -13.74
C GLU A 225 1.57 -0.76 -12.34
N GLU A 226 0.79 -1.23 -11.36
CA GLU A 226 1.29 -1.44 -10.00
C GLU A 226 2.37 -2.54 -9.98
N THR A 227 2.24 -3.61 -10.76
CA THR A 227 3.25 -4.65 -10.89
C THR A 227 4.57 -4.12 -11.45
N LEU A 228 4.54 -3.30 -12.51
CA LEU A 228 5.74 -2.67 -13.08
C LEU A 228 6.41 -1.75 -12.05
N LYS A 229 5.64 -0.87 -11.39
CA LYS A 229 6.17 0.01 -10.32
C LYS A 229 6.78 -0.78 -9.17
N THR A 230 6.14 -1.87 -8.75
CA THR A 230 6.64 -2.73 -7.68
C THR A 230 7.87 -3.52 -8.11
N LEU A 231 7.94 -3.97 -9.36
CA LEU A 231 9.15 -4.59 -9.92
C LEU A 231 10.31 -3.60 -9.97
N GLN A 232 10.10 -2.39 -10.47
CA GLN A 232 11.12 -1.33 -10.46
C GLN A 232 11.67 -1.09 -9.04
N ALA A 233 10.79 -0.94 -8.06
CA ALA A 233 11.21 -0.81 -6.65
C ALA A 233 11.96 -2.05 -6.16
N THR A 234 11.56 -3.25 -6.58
CA THR A 234 12.24 -4.51 -6.24
C THR A 234 13.65 -4.57 -6.83
N LEU A 235 13.84 -4.14 -8.08
CA LEU A 235 15.16 -4.11 -8.70
C LEU A 235 16.11 -3.18 -7.96
N LEU A 236 15.63 -2.01 -7.53
CA LEU A 236 16.42 -1.06 -6.74
C LEU A 236 16.69 -1.60 -5.33
N ALA A 237 15.68 -2.16 -4.67
CA ALA A 237 15.76 -2.67 -3.30
C ALA A 237 16.65 -3.92 -3.18
N ALA A 238 16.71 -4.75 -4.22
CA ALA A 238 17.43 -6.02 -4.24
C ALA A 238 18.58 -6.06 -5.27
N TRP A 239 19.02 -4.91 -5.76
CA TRP A 239 19.99 -4.78 -6.88
C TRP A 239 21.21 -5.72 -6.81
N PRO A 240 21.83 -6.01 -5.63
CA PRO A 240 23.01 -6.89 -5.58
C PRO A 240 22.74 -8.34 -5.98
N ARG A 241 21.45 -8.73 -6.07
CA ARG A 241 21.03 -10.10 -6.37
C ARG A 241 20.10 -10.19 -7.58
N ILE A 242 19.97 -9.13 -8.38
CA ILE A 242 19.09 -9.13 -9.55
C ILE A 242 19.69 -9.89 -10.76
N ALA A 243 21.00 -9.83 -11.00
CA ALA A 243 21.62 -10.38 -12.22
C ALA A 243 21.23 -11.85 -12.53
N PRO A 244 21.17 -12.78 -11.56
CA PRO A 244 20.75 -14.17 -11.82
C PRO A 244 19.28 -14.33 -12.25
N HIS A 245 18.43 -13.31 -12.06
CA HIS A 245 17.01 -13.33 -12.40
C HIS A 245 16.68 -12.60 -13.70
N THR A 246 17.69 -12.09 -14.41
CA THR A 246 17.54 -11.20 -15.57
C THR A 246 16.62 -11.76 -16.64
N GLU A 247 16.80 -13.03 -17.04
CA GLU A 247 15.98 -13.67 -18.07
C GLU A 247 14.50 -13.68 -17.68
N GLN A 248 14.19 -14.15 -16.47
CA GLN A 248 12.82 -14.25 -15.98
C GLN A 248 12.12 -12.89 -15.93
N ILE A 249 12.84 -11.86 -15.49
CA ILE A 249 12.34 -10.49 -15.40
C ILE A 249 12.14 -9.91 -16.81
N LEU A 250 13.12 -10.06 -17.70
CA LEU A 250 13.05 -9.56 -19.08
C LEU A 250 11.86 -10.16 -19.83
N VAL A 251 11.66 -11.48 -19.72
CA VAL A 251 10.51 -12.15 -20.36
C VAL A 251 9.20 -11.60 -19.79
N GLY A 252 9.10 -11.40 -18.48
CA GLY A 252 7.93 -10.76 -17.86
C GLY A 252 7.64 -9.37 -18.40
N VAL A 253 8.66 -8.52 -18.47
CA VAL A 253 8.54 -7.15 -19.01
C VAL A 253 8.15 -7.16 -20.49
N LEU A 254 8.71 -8.07 -21.29
CA LEU A 254 8.35 -8.19 -22.71
C LEU A 254 6.92 -8.67 -22.92
N ARG A 255 6.32 -9.43 -21.99
CA ARG A 255 4.88 -9.72 -22.01
C ARG A 255 4.05 -8.45 -21.80
N ALA A 256 4.47 -7.56 -20.91
CA ALA A 256 3.83 -6.26 -20.72
C ALA A 256 3.95 -5.36 -21.96
N VAL A 257 5.13 -5.34 -22.61
CA VAL A 257 5.34 -4.65 -23.89
C VAL A 257 4.44 -5.25 -24.98
N ALA A 258 4.37 -6.58 -25.07
CA ALA A 258 3.50 -7.29 -26.01
C ALA A 258 2.03 -6.93 -25.80
N PHE A 259 1.57 -6.84 -24.55
CA PHE A 259 0.23 -6.37 -24.23
C PHE A 259 -0.04 -4.95 -24.77
N CYS A 260 0.95 -4.07 -24.72
CA CYS A 260 0.85 -2.69 -25.21
C CYS A 260 0.93 -2.58 -26.74
N GLU A 261 1.74 -3.42 -27.41
CA GLU A 261 2.08 -3.27 -28.83
C GLU A 261 1.33 -4.23 -29.76
N ILE A 262 0.91 -5.39 -29.28
CA ILE A 262 0.30 -6.43 -30.14
C ILE A 262 -1.21 -6.24 -30.27
N PHE A 263 -1.87 -5.77 -29.21
CA PHE A 263 -3.32 -5.60 -29.17
C PHE A 263 -3.75 -4.31 -29.87
N GLU A 264 -4.84 -4.39 -30.63
CA GLU A 264 -5.32 -3.26 -31.41
C GLU A 264 -5.97 -2.19 -30.53
N PRO A 265 -5.76 -0.89 -30.83
CA PRO A 265 -6.39 0.19 -30.08
C PRO A 265 -7.92 0.09 -30.12
N GLY A 266 -8.57 0.12 -28.96
CA GLY A 266 -10.03 0.21 -28.87
C GLY A 266 -10.74 -1.11 -28.53
N ALA A 267 -10.01 -2.20 -28.28
CA ALA A 267 -10.60 -3.34 -27.58
C ALA A 267 -10.87 -2.97 -26.10
N GLU A 268 -11.94 -3.54 -25.53
CA GLU A 268 -12.49 -3.20 -24.20
C GLU A 268 -11.46 -3.29 -23.05
N PHE A 269 -10.38 -4.04 -23.25
CA PHE A 269 -9.31 -4.29 -22.27
C PHE A 269 -7.95 -3.71 -22.68
N THR A 270 -7.90 -2.83 -23.68
CA THR A 270 -6.63 -2.22 -24.13
C THR A 270 -6.37 -0.89 -23.44
N PRO A 271 -5.11 -0.58 -23.10
CA PRO A 271 -4.76 0.69 -22.49
C PRO A 271 -5.07 1.84 -23.45
N SER A 272 -5.57 2.95 -22.92
CA SER A 272 -5.65 4.21 -23.66
C SER A 272 -4.27 4.64 -24.16
N PRO A 273 -4.16 5.52 -25.18
CA PRO A 273 -2.85 5.96 -25.68
C PRO A 273 -1.93 6.54 -24.60
N LYS A 274 -2.52 7.21 -23.59
CA LYS A 274 -1.78 7.75 -22.44
C LYS A 274 -1.27 6.64 -21.53
N GLU A 275 -2.13 5.69 -21.16
CA GLU A 275 -1.76 4.54 -20.31
C GLU A 275 -0.70 3.67 -21.01
N LYS A 276 -0.85 3.44 -22.32
CA LYS A 276 0.13 2.72 -23.14
C LYS A 276 1.51 3.39 -23.04
N GLY A 277 1.57 4.72 -23.22
CA GLY A 277 2.83 5.46 -23.09
C GLY A 277 3.47 5.33 -21.71
N GLN A 278 2.65 5.36 -20.64
CA GLN A 278 3.12 5.21 -19.27
C GLN A 278 3.66 3.80 -18.98
N LEU A 279 2.93 2.76 -19.41
CA LEU A 279 3.35 1.37 -19.25
C LEU A 279 4.64 1.08 -20.00
N LEU A 280 4.75 1.54 -21.25
CA LEU A 280 5.97 1.37 -22.06
C LEU A 280 7.16 2.09 -21.43
N ALA A 281 6.99 3.31 -20.91
CA ALA A 281 8.06 4.01 -20.21
C ALA A 281 8.55 3.24 -18.97
N LEU A 282 7.64 2.67 -18.18
CA LEU A 282 8.02 1.81 -17.04
C LEU A 282 8.78 0.55 -17.49
N CYS A 283 8.35 -0.08 -18.60
CA CYS A 283 9.07 -1.22 -19.18
C CYS A 283 10.49 -0.83 -19.63
N GLU A 284 10.64 0.32 -20.29
CA GLU A 284 11.94 0.84 -20.72
C GLU A 284 12.86 1.11 -19.53
N ASP A 285 12.36 1.75 -18.47
CA ASP A 285 13.11 2.01 -17.23
C ASP A 285 13.61 0.70 -16.58
N ILE A 286 12.75 -0.32 -16.56
CA ILE A 286 13.08 -1.65 -16.01
C ILE A 286 14.17 -2.33 -16.85
N LEU A 287 14.06 -2.29 -18.17
CA LEU A 287 15.08 -2.86 -19.06
C LEU A 287 16.41 -2.10 -18.96
N ASP A 288 16.39 -0.78 -18.79
CA ASP A 288 17.60 0.02 -18.52
C ASP A 288 18.29 -0.41 -17.21
N MET A 289 17.52 -0.62 -16.14
CA MET A 289 18.08 -1.10 -14.87
C MET A 289 18.68 -2.50 -15.02
N LEU A 290 18.00 -3.40 -15.72
CA LEU A 290 18.55 -4.74 -16.00
C LEU A 290 19.83 -4.67 -16.83
N TYR A 291 19.87 -3.81 -17.85
CA TYR A 291 21.08 -3.60 -18.65
C TYR A 291 22.24 -3.12 -17.79
N ARG A 292 22.03 -2.13 -16.91
CA ARG A 292 23.06 -1.62 -15.99
C ARG A 292 23.54 -2.65 -14.97
N VAL A 293 22.62 -3.41 -14.39
CA VAL A 293 22.97 -4.50 -13.43
C VAL A 293 23.82 -5.58 -14.10
N ASN A 294 23.67 -5.76 -15.41
CA ASN A 294 24.42 -6.72 -16.20
C ASN A 294 25.48 -6.06 -17.08
N ALA A 295 25.97 -4.85 -16.77
CA ALA A 295 26.85 -4.06 -17.65
C ALA A 295 28.14 -4.78 -18.08
N GLU A 296 28.62 -5.74 -17.28
CA GLU A 296 29.78 -6.57 -17.62
C GLU A 296 29.48 -7.64 -18.70
N THR A 297 28.22 -7.79 -19.08
CA THR A 297 27.73 -8.80 -20.02
C THR A 297 26.79 -8.16 -21.05
N ILE A 298 26.72 -8.72 -22.26
CA ILE A 298 25.78 -8.27 -23.30
C ILE A 298 24.43 -9.00 -23.25
N VAL A 299 24.18 -9.77 -22.19
CA VAL A 299 23.08 -10.74 -22.05
C VAL A 299 21.70 -10.11 -22.32
N VAL A 300 21.42 -8.92 -21.76
CA VAL A 300 20.14 -8.22 -21.97
C VAL A 300 19.95 -7.81 -23.43
N SER A 301 21.00 -7.28 -24.07
CA SER A 301 20.97 -6.87 -25.49
C SER A 301 20.78 -8.07 -26.41
N ASP A 302 21.46 -9.18 -26.13
CA ASP A 302 21.35 -10.42 -26.92
C ASP A 302 19.94 -11.01 -26.83
N MET A 303 19.36 -11.05 -25.63
CA MET A 303 17.97 -11.49 -25.43
C MET A 303 16.97 -10.63 -26.19
N LEU A 304 17.12 -9.30 -26.17
CA LEU A 304 16.27 -8.40 -26.96
C LEU A 304 16.45 -8.62 -28.46
N GLY A 305 17.68 -8.86 -28.93
CA GLY A 305 17.95 -9.19 -30.33
C GLY A 305 17.28 -10.50 -30.76
N ALA A 306 17.35 -11.53 -29.92
CA ALA A 306 16.67 -12.81 -30.17
C ALA A 306 15.15 -12.62 -30.27
N VAL A 307 14.52 -11.91 -29.33
CA VAL A 307 13.07 -11.66 -29.38
C VAL A 307 12.67 -10.78 -30.57
N GLY A 308 13.44 -9.73 -30.87
CA GLY A 308 13.19 -8.84 -32.01
C GLY A 308 13.22 -9.58 -33.34
N SER A 309 14.18 -10.49 -33.54
CA SER A 309 14.27 -11.31 -34.75
C SER A 309 13.14 -12.34 -34.89
N GLN A 310 12.55 -12.79 -33.78
CA GLN A 310 11.46 -13.77 -33.77
C GLN A 310 10.05 -13.13 -33.82
N SER A 311 9.92 -11.83 -33.51
CA SER A 311 8.63 -11.13 -33.47
C SER A 311 8.69 -9.77 -34.16
N SER A 312 8.11 -9.69 -35.36
CA SER A 312 8.04 -8.45 -36.15
C SER A 312 7.29 -7.32 -35.44
N LYS A 313 6.31 -7.65 -34.59
CA LYS A 313 5.58 -6.66 -33.78
C LYS A 313 6.40 -6.08 -32.63
N LEU A 314 7.35 -6.85 -32.08
CA LEU A 314 8.19 -6.39 -30.97
C LEU A 314 9.54 -5.82 -31.42
N SER A 315 9.99 -6.15 -32.64
CA SER A 315 11.24 -5.64 -33.23
C SER A 315 11.40 -4.12 -33.07
N PRO A 316 10.40 -3.26 -33.39
CA PRO A 316 10.57 -1.81 -33.24
C PRO A 316 10.91 -1.35 -31.81
N PHE A 317 10.34 -2.03 -30.80
CA PHE A 317 10.64 -1.77 -29.40
C PHE A 317 12.04 -2.27 -29.03
N CYS A 318 12.36 -3.51 -29.38
CA CYS A 318 13.66 -4.13 -29.09
C CYS A 318 14.83 -3.37 -29.74
N ASP A 319 14.68 -2.98 -31.01
CA ASP A 319 15.70 -2.27 -31.78
C ASP A 319 15.93 -0.86 -31.22
N ARG A 320 14.86 -0.18 -30.80
CA ARG A 320 14.96 1.12 -30.10
C ARG A 320 15.77 1.01 -28.81
N MET A 321 15.49 0.01 -27.97
CA MET A 321 16.21 -0.21 -26.72
C MET A 321 17.69 -0.54 -26.95
N ARG A 322 17.99 -1.41 -27.92
CA ARG A 322 19.38 -1.74 -28.29
C ARG A 322 20.13 -0.53 -28.84
N ALA A 323 19.50 0.26 -29.71
CA ALA A 323 20.09 1.48 -30.26
C ALA A 323 20.38 2.53 -29.17
N LYS A 324 19.50 2.64 -28.15
CA LYS A 324 19.71 3.52 -27.00
C LYS A 324 21.02 3.17 -26.27
N TRP A 325 21.26 1.90 -25.99
CA TRP A 325 22.46 1.46 -25.26
C TRP A 325 23.75 1.51 -26.09
N THR A 326 23.68 1.34 -27.41
CA THR A 326 24.86 1.55 -28.27
C THR A 326 25.23 3.02 -28.43
N SER A 327 24.25 3.93 -28.34
CA SER A 327 24.47 5.39 -28.44
C SER A 327 24.92 6.06 -27.14
N SER A 328 24.74 5.39 -26.00
CA SER A 328 25.12 5.88 -24.67
C SER A 328 25.84 4.76 -23.91
N PRO A 329 27.15 4.55 -24.18
CA PRO A 329 27.94 3.60 -23.39
C PRO A 329 27.90 4.04 -21.92
N VAL A 330 27.54 3.09 -21.05
CA VAL A 330 27.52 3.21 -19.59
C VAL A 330 28.93 3.45 -19.05
#